data_AF-A0A963F333-F1
#
_entry.id   AF-A0A963F333-F1
#
_cell.length_a   1.000
_cell.length_b   1.000
_cell.length_c   1.000
_cell.angle_alpha   90.00
_cell.angle_beta   90.00
_cell.angle_gamma   90.00
#
_symmetry.space_group_name_H-M   'P 1'
#
loop_
_entity.id
_entity.type
_entity.pdbx_description
1 polymer ?
#
loop_
_entity_poly.entity_id
_entity_poly.type
_entity_poly.pdbx_seq_one_letter_code
_entity_poly.pdbx_strand_id
1 'polypeptide(L)'
;MKFAALLLLVPSIALAQQPPQGTPPGMPQGTIDKAEMLKQLQQHMLPMLQESIPNMEEAKACVAASNNKQDLAKCAEIMRDFQQRMMAKMAPPGMAGKAPPAAPPPAEAPAMEWSPEIKQQIVAGLEKSIEQGTVMKGCLESSTTPEQMDNCVKQSGLAPRPPQ
;
A
#
# COMPACT_ATOMS: atom_id res chain seq x y z
N MET A 1 -15.77 69.47 30.23
CA MET A 1 -16.74 68.86 29.30
C MET A 1 -16.31 67.40 29.12
N LYS A 2 -17.01 66.42 29.72
CA LYS A 2 -18.13 65.65 29.12
C LYS A 2 -17.66 64.91 27.85
N PHE A 3 -17.62 63.58 27.70
CA PHE A 3 -18.11 62.42 28.45
C PHE A 3 -17.23 61.20 28.07
N ALA A 4 -16.74 60.47 29.06
CA ALA A 4 -17.16 59.09 29.40
C ALA A 4 -16.57 57.98 28.51
N ALA A 5 -15.47 57.42 29.03
CA ALA A 5 -15.11 56.03 28.81
C ALA A 5 -16.28 55.13 29.27
N LEU A 6 -16.73 54.27 28.37
CA LEU A 6 -17.72 53.22 28.64
C LEU A 6 -17.09 51.88 28.26
N LEU A 7 -16.38 51.32 29.25
CA LEU A 7 -16.23 49.87 29.40
C LEU A 7 -17.59 49.33 29.82
N LEU A 8 -18.34 48.67 28.94
CA LEU A 8 -19.35 47.70 29.38
C LEU A 8 -19.52 46.56 28.38
N LEU A 9 -19.21 45.38 28.91
CA LEU A 9 -19.86 44.09 28.71
C LEU A 9 -19.90 43.45 27.31
N VAL A 10 -19.10 42.38 27.25
CA VAL A 10 -19.33 41.14 26.52
C VAL A 10 -20.76 40.61 26.72
N PRO A 11 -21.45 40.23 25.63
CA PRO A 11 -22.24 39.02 25.64
C PRO A 11 -21.67 38.04 24.62
N SER A 12 -21.36 36.85 25.12
CA SER A 12 -21.05 35.65 24.35
C SER A 12 -22.12 35.45 23.26
N ILE A 13 -21.73 35.56 22.00
CA ILE A 13 -22.47 34.94 20.90
C ILE A 13 -21.47 34.11 20.11
N ALA A 14 -21.53 32.80 20.36
CA ALA A 14 -20.99 31.79 19.47
C ALA A 14 -21.67 31.93 18.11
N LEU A 15 -20.92 32.31 17.08
CA LEU A 15 -21.31 32.07 15.70
C LEU A 15 -20.08 31.62 14.93
N ALA A 16 -20.08 30.30 14.70
CA ALA A 16 -19.51 29.57 13.58
C ALA A 16 -18.38 30.27 12.82
N GLN A 17 -17.18 29.72 12.98
CA GLN A 17 -16.09 29.83 12.03
C GLN A 17 -16.64 29.59 10.62
N GLN A 18 -16.68 30.65 9.80
CA GLN A 18 -16.89 30.53 8.37
C GLN A 18 -15.75 29.68 7.79
N PRO A 19 -16.03 28.52 7.15
CA PRO A 19 -15.02 27.87 6.36
C PRO A 19 -14.73 28.75 5.12
N PRO A 20 -13.47 28.84 4.68
CA PRO A 20 -13.11 29.58 3.48
C PRO A 20 -13.87 29.01 2.26
N GLN A 21 -14.50 29.91 1.50
CA GLN A 21 -15.17 29.61 0.24
C GLN A 21 -14.15 29.02 -0.75
N GLY A 22 -14.36 27.77 -1.18
CA GLY A 22 -13.54 27.19 -2.23
C GLY A 22 -13.55 25.66 -2.39
N THR A 23 -14.22 24.90 -1.52
CA THR A 23 -14.32 23.44 -1.70
C THR A 23 -15.64 23.06 -2.40
N PRO A 24 -15.60 22.25 -3.48
CA PRO A 24 -16.83 21.73 -4.10
C PRO A 24 -17.60 20.85 -3.10
N PRO A 25 -18.94 20.93 -3.07
CA PRO A 25 -19.75 20.12 -2.18
C PRO A 25 -19.80 18.69 -2.72
N GLY A 26 -19.41 17.72 -1.90
CA GLY A 26 -19.68 16.31 -2.17
C GLY A 26 -18.45 15.40 -2.16
N MET A 27 -17.92 15.15 -0.97
CA MET A 27 -17.43 13.80 -0.65
C MET A 27 -18.01 13.46 0.72
N PRO A 28 -18.97 12.53 0.85
CA PRO A 28 -19.30 12.02 2.16
C PRO A 28 -18.02 11.39 2.72
N GLN A 29 -17.45 12.00 3.77
CA GLN A 29 -16.55 11.30 4.69
C GLN A 29 -17.38 10.26 5.44
N GLY A 30 -17.79 9.22 4.73
CA GLY A 30 -18.29 8.00 5.34
C GLY A 30 -17.08 7.33 5.98
N THR A 31 -17.05 7.27 7.31
CA THR A 31 -16.15 6.36 8.01
C THR A 31 -16.47 4.96 7.50
N ILE A 32 -15.60 4.38 6.67
CA ILE A 32 -15.72 2.98 6.29
C ILE A 32 -15.74 2.19 7.60
N ASP A 33 -16.79 1.40 7.80
CA ASP A 33 -16.90 0.54 8.97
C ASP A 33 -15.68 -0.39 9.04
N LYS A 34 -15.07 -0.50 10.21
CA LYS A 34 -13.82 -1.27 10.37
C LYS A 34 -14.00 -2.76 10.06
N ALA A 35 -15.19 -3.31 10.31
CA ALA A 35 -15.48 -4.70 9.97
C ALA A 35 -15.62 -4.87 8.45
N GLU A 36 -16.24 -3.91 7.76
CA GLU A 36 -16.27 -3.89 6.29
C GLU A 36 -14.85 -3.74 5.71
N MET A 37 -13.99 -2.93 6.33
CA MET A 37 -12.58 -2.82 5.93
C MET A 37 -11.82 -4.14 6.09
N LEU A 38 -11.94 -4.82 7.25
CA LEU A 38 -11.32 -6.12 7.46
C LEU A 38 -11.77 -7.13 6.40
N LYS A 39 -13.08 -7.17 6.13
CA LYS A 39 -13.66 -8.04 5.10
C LYS A 39 -13.08 -7.73 3.72
N GLN A 40 -12.96 -6.46 3.35
CA GLN A 40 -12.34 -6.06 2.08
C GLN A 40 -10.88 -6.47 2.00
N LEU A 41 -10.11 -6.33 3.08
CA LEU A 41 -8.72 -6.78 3.15
C LEU A 41 -8.62 -8.30 2.98
N GLN A 42 -9.48 -9.07 3.65
CA GLN A 42 -9.54 -10.52 3.49
C GLN A 42 -9.99 -10.95 2.09
N GLN A 43 -10.88 -10.20 1.44
CA GLN A 43 -11.37 -10.55 0.10
C GLN A 43 -10.40 -10.18 -1.02
N HIS A 44 -9.61 -9.10 -0.85
CA HIS A 44 -8.78 -8.58 -1.93
C HIS A 44 -7.27 -8.69 -1.66
N MET A 45 -6.84 -8.42 -0.42
CA MET A 45 -5.41 -8.41 -0.06
C MET A 45 -4.91 -9.81 0.26
N LEU A 46 -5.69 -10.62 0.99
CA LEU A 46 -5.25 -11.97 1.36
C LEU A 46 -4.96 -12.86 0.14
N PRO A 47 -5.83 -12.94 -0.90
CA PRO A 47 -5.51 -13.70 -2.10
C PRO A 47 -4.27 -13.17 -2.82
N MET A 48 -4.09 -11.84 -2.84
CA MET A 48 -2.89 -11.24 -3.42
C MET A 48 -1.62 -11.66 -2.67
N LEU A 49 -1.64 -11.69 -1.33
CA LEU A 49 -0.51 -12.14 -0.53
C LEU A 49 -0.23 -13.63 -0.71
N GLN A 50 -1.29 -14.46 -0.78
CA GLN A 50 -1.18 -15.89 -1.08
C GLN A 50 -0.52 -16.15 -2.44
N GLU A 51 -0.79 -15.31 -3.44
CA GLU A 51 -0.15 -15.41 -4.74
C GLU A 51 1.24 -14.74 -4.79
N SER A 52 1.45 -13.62 -4.10
CA SER A 52 2.68 -12.83 -4.24
C SER A 52 3.88 -13.43 -3.50
N ILE A 53 3.67 -14.01 -2.31
CA ILE A 53 4.73 -14.61 -1.49
C ILE A 53 5.52 -15.67 -2.27
N PRO A 54 4.91 -16.70 -2.88
CA PRO A 54 5.68 -17.71 -3.62
C PRO A 54 6.41 -17.13 -4.85
N ASN A 55 5.85 -16.12 -5.52
CA ASN A 55 6.53 -15.45 -6.64
C ASN A 55 7.76 -14.66 -6.15
N MET A 56 7.68 -14.03 -4.98
CA MET A 56 8.82 -13.36 -4.36
C MET A 56 9.89 -14.36 -3.90
N GLU A 57 9.49 -15.52 -3.37
CA GLU A 57 10.41 -16.61 -3.01
C GLU A 57 11.16 -17.15 -4.24
N GLU A 58 10.45 -17.37 -5.35
CA GLU A 58 11.02 -17.79 -6.63
C GLU A 58 11.99 -16.72 -7.18
N ALA A 59 11.58 -15.45 -7.17
CA ALA A 59 12.44 -14.34 -7.56
C ALA A 59 13.70 -14.26 -6.68
N LYS A 60 13.57 -14.44 -5.35
CA LYS A 60 14.69 -14.44 -4.42
C LYS A 60 15.68 -15.56 -4.75
N ALA A 61 15.18 -16.77 -4.97
CA ALA A 61 16.00 -17.92 -5.32
C ALA A 61 16.73 -17.71 -6.66
N CYS A 62 16.04 -17.15 -7.67
CA CYS A 62 16.65 -16.82 -8.95
C CYS A 62 17.77 -15.78 -8.80
N VAL A 63 17.52 -14.67 -8.08
CA VAL A 63 18.53 -13.63 -7.86
C VAL A 63 19.72 -14.18 -7.08
N ALA A 64 19.49 -15.01 -6.07
CA ALA A 64 20.54 -15.69 -5.31
C ALA A 64 21.40 -16.63 -6.18
N ALA A 65 20.84 -17.19 -7.26
CA ALA A 65 21.57 -18.01 -8.23
C ALA A 65 22.22 -17.20 -9.37
N SER A 66 21.85 -15.93 -9.56
CA SER A 66 22.38 -15.08 -10.65
C SER A 66 23.89 -14.83 -10.52
N ASN A 67 24.60 -14.88 -11.64
CA ASN A 67 26.06 -14.64 -11.70
C ASN A 67 26.46 -13.50 -12.65
N ASN A 68 25.48 -12.91 -13.33
CA ASN A 68 25.70 -11.83 -14.28
C ASN A 68 24.41 -11.02 -14.51
N LYS A 69 24.52 -9.94 -15.29
CA LYS A 69 23.41 -9.05 -15.66
C LYS A 69 22.29 -9.75 -16.43
N GLN A 70 22.62 -10.72 -17.29
CA GLN A 70 21.63 -11.44 -18.07
C GLN A 70 20.78 -12.37 -17.19
N ASP A 71 21.38 -13.02 -16.20
CA ASP A 71 20.67 -13.85 -15.22
C ASP A 71 19.74 -12.98 -14.37
N LEU A 72 20.25 -11.84 -13.87
CA LEU A 72 19.44 -10.91 -13.07
C LEU A 72 18.25 -10.36 -13.86
N ALA A 73 18.44 -10.06 -15.15
CA ALA A 73 17.36 -9.62 -16.04
C ALA A 73 16.27 -10.70 -16.19
N LYS A 74 16.64 -11.98 -16.33
CA LYS A 74 15.68 -13.10 -16.35
C LYS A 74 14.93 -13.24 -15.02
N CYS A 75 15.61 -13.05 -13.90
CA CYS A 75 14.96 -13.09 -12.59
C CYS A 75 13.92 -11.98 -12.40
N ALA A 76 14.15 -10.80 -12.99
CA ALA A 76 13.17 -9.72 -12.97
C ALA A 76 11.88 -10.07 -13.74
N GLU A 77 11.94 -11.00 -14.70
CA GLU A 77 10.76 -11.44 -15.46
C GLU A 77 9.76 -12.16 -14.56
N ILE A 78 10.20 -12.89 -13.52
CA ILE A 78 9.31 -13.56 -12.55
C ILE A 78 8.32 -12.56 -11.93
N MET A 79 8.86 -11.45 -11.42
CA MET A 79 8.04 -10.40 -10.78
C MET A 79 7.23 -9.61 -11.80
N ARG A 80 7.77 -9.37 -13.00
CA ARG A 80 7.04 -8.70 -14.10
C ARG A 80 5.83 -9.53 -14.52
N ASP A 81 6.01 -10.82 -14.74
CA ASP A 81 4.96 -11.71 -15.20
C ASP A 81 3.89 -11.88 -14.12
N PHE A 82 4.29 -11.94 -12.85
CA PHE A 82 3.35 -11.88 -11.73
C PHE A 82 2.53 -10.59 -11.73
N GLN A 83 3.17 -9.41 -11.87
CA GLN A 83 2.46 -8.13 -11.94
C GLN A 83 1.48 -8.09 -13.12
N GLN A 84 1.87 -8.58 -14.30
CA GLN A 84 0.99 -8.64 -15.47
C GLN A 84 -0.24 -9.53 -15.21
N ARG A 85 -0.06 -10.71 -14.60
CA ARG A 85 -1.18 -11.59 -14.24
C ARG A 85 -2.11 -10.93 -13.23
N MET A 86 -1.57 -10.23 -12.22
CA MET A 86 -2.36 -9.50 -11.24
C MET A 86 -3.14 -8.35 -11.86
N MET A 87 -2.51 -7.54 -12.73
CA MET A 87 -3.19 -6.46 -13.43
C MET A 87 -4.31 -6.97 -14.33
N ALA A 88 -4.10 -8.11 -15.02
CA ALA A 88 -5.13 -8.74 -15.84
C ALA A 88 -6.35 -9.18 -15.01
N LYS A 89 -6.15 -9.67 -13.78
CA LYS A 89 -7.23 -10.04 -12.85
C LYS A 89 -8.00 -8.85 -12.30
N MET A 90 -7.37 -7.68 -12.20
CA MET A 90 -8.00 -6.46 -11.67
C MET A 90 -8.66 -5.59 -12.75
N ALA A 91 -8.51 -5.92 -14.03
CA ALA A 91 -9.14 -5.18 -15.10
C ALA A 91 -10.68 -5.30 -15.01
N PRO A 92 -11.43 -4.18 -15.04
CA PRO A 92 -12.89 -4.23 -14.89
C PRO A 92 -13.57 -5.04 -16.00
N PRO A 93 -14.65 -5.79 -15.66
CA PRO A 93 -15.41 -6.58 -16.63
C PRO A 93 -15.99 -5.66 -17.71
N GLY A 94 -15.62 -5.90 -18.97
CA GLY A 94 -15.92 -5.03 -20.12
C GLY A 94 -14.69 -4.55 -20.90
N MET A 95 -13.49 -4.66 -20.30
CA MET A 95 -12.20 -4.54 -21.01
C MET A 95 -11.63 -5.91 -21.40
N ALA A 96 -12.32 -7.02 -21.10
CA ALA A 96 -11.93 -8.36 -21.52
C ALA A 96 -12.01 -8.48 -23.06
N GLY A 97 -10.89 -8.18 -23.74
CA GLY A 97 -10.78 -8.13 -25.20
C GLY A 97 -10.12 -6.86 -25.75
N LYS A 98 -10.03 -5.79 -24.94
CA LYS A 98 -9.12 -4.68 -25.19
C LYS A 98 -7.98 -4.84 -24.19
N ALA A 99 -6.80 -5.20 -24.69
CA ALA A 99 -5.59 -5.16 -23.86
C ALA A 99 -5.60 -3.84 -23.08
N PRO A 100 -5.34 -3.84 -21.75
CA PRO A 100 -5.16 -2.59 -21.02
C PRO A 100 -4.20 -1.73 -21.84
N PRO A 101 -4.45 -0.40 -21.97
CA PRO A 101 -3.56 0.46 -22.74
C PRO A 101 -2.15 0.09 -22.31
N ALA A 102 -1.33 -0.39 -23.27
CA ALA A 102 0.00 -0.88 -22.98
C ALA A 102 0.62 0.18 -22.09
N ALA A 103 0.92 -0.19 -20.84
CA ALA A 103 1.60 0.73 -19.94
C ALA A 103 2.75 1.29 -20.77
N PRO A 104 2.89 2.63 -20.88
CA PRO A 104 3.99 3.20 -21.64
C PRO A 104 5.23 2.43 -21.21
N PRO A 105 6.01 1.88 -22.17
CA PRO A 105 7.11 0.99 -21.85
C PRO A 105 7.86 1.66 -20.70
N PRO A 106 7.99 0.98 -19.54
CA PRO A 106 8.56 1.61 -18.36
C PRO A 106 9.84 2.28 -18.84
N ALA A 107 9.92 3.61 -18.70
CA ALA A 107 11.10 4.37 -19.13
C ALA A 107 12.30 3.57 -18.65
N GLU A 108 13.11 3.06 -19.59
CA GLU A 108 14.01 1.91 -19.38
C GLU A 108 14.54 1.98 -17.97
N ALA A 109 14.00 1.15 -17.08
CA ALA A 109 14.38 1.20 -15.68
C ALA A 109 15.90 1.13 -15.70
N PRO A 110 16.61 2.13 -15.13
CA PRO A 110 18.03 2.32 -15.36
C PRO A 110 18.70 0.97 -15.24
N ALA A 111 19.31 0.51 -16.34
CA ALA A 111 19.67 -0.89 -16.52
C ALA A 111 20.48 -1.32 -15.30
N MET A 112 19.85 -2.11 -14.42
CA MET A 112 20.41 -2.41 -13.11
C MET A 112 21.75 -3.11 -13.35
N GLU A 113 22.82 -2.44 -12.97
CA GLU A 113 24.16 -3.00 -13.10
C GLU A 113 24.23 -4.23 -12.19
N TRP A 114 24.80 -5.32 -12.70
CA TRP A 114 24.99 -6.48 -11.85
C TRP A 114 26.26 -6.32 -11.05
N SER A 115 26.15 -6.46 -9.73
CA SER A 115 27.29 -6.64 -8.84
C SER A 115 26.90 -7.59 -7.71
N PRO A 116 27.87 -8.24 -7.04
CA PRO A 116 27.60 -9.04 -5.85
C PRO A 116 26.85 -8.25 -4.76
N GLU A 117 27.17 -6.98 -4.58
CA GLU A 117 26.53 -6.09 -3.61
C GLU A 117 25.06 -5.86 -3.98
N ILE A 118 24.78 -5.57 -5.25
CA ILE A 118 23.41 -5.36 -5.75
C ILE A 118 22.59 -6.64 -5.60
N LYS A 119 23.15 -7.79 -5.94
CA LYS A 119 22.53 -9.11 -5.72
C LYS A 119 22.12 -9.29 -4.25
N GLN A 120 23.04 -9.03 -3.32
CA GLN A 120 22.76 -9.16 -1.89
C GLN A 120 21.69 -8.18 -1.41
N GLN A 121 21.71 -6.93 -1.89
CA GLN A 121 20.68 -5.94 -1.57
C GLN A 121 19.29 -6.36 -2.05
N ILE A 122 19.19 -6.90 -3.28
CA ILE A 122 17.91 -7.39 -3.82
C ILE A 122 17.43 -8.60 -3.03
N VAL A 123 18.30 -9.56 -2.72
CA VAL A 123 17.94 -10.75 -1.92
C VAL A 123 17.44 -10.33 -0.54
N ALA A 124 18.14 -9.44 0.15
CA ALA A 124 17.73 -8.93 1.47
C ALA A 124 16.40 -8.15 1.39
N GLY A 125 16.20 -7.37 0.33
CA GLY A 125 14.94 -6.67 0.08
C GLY A 125 13.78 -7.65 -0.10
N LEU A 126 13.94 -8.66 -0.95
CA LEU A 126 12.93 -9.70 -1.18
C LEU A 126 12.65 -10.52 0.08
N GLU A 127 13.68 -10.89 0.85
CA GLU A 127 13.53 -11.60 2.11
C GLU A 127 12.69 -10.81 3.11
N LYS A 128 12.97 -9.53 3.28
CA LYS A 128 12.17 -8.65 4.13
C LYS A 128 10.73 -8.53 3.62
N SER A 129 10.52 -8.39 2.32
CA SER A 129 9.16 -8.33 1.74
C SER A 129 8.38 -9.64 1.93
N ILE A 130 9.03 -10.79 1.81
CA ILE A 130 8.43 -12.12 2.08
C ILE A 130 8.05 -12.24 3.55
N GLU A 131 8.93 -11.84 4.48
CA GLU A 131 8.65 -11.86 5.91
C GLU A 131 7.42 -11.00 6.25
N GLN A 132 7.42 -9.74 5.80
CA GLN A 132 6.31 -8.82 6.04
C GLN A 132 5.01 -9.32 5.43
N GLY A 133 5.07 -9.85 4.20
CA GLY A 133 3.92 -10.43 3.51
C GLY A 133 3.37 -11.66 4.25
N THR A 134 4.25 -12.53 4.73
CA THR A 134 3.88 -13.75 5.49
C THR A 134 3.21 -13.40 6.81
N VAL A 135 3.77 -12.43 7.54
CA VAL A 135 3.18 -11.92 8.78
C VAL A 135 1.80 -11.32 8.52
N MET A 136 1.68 -10.43 7.52
CA MET A 136 0.40 -9.79 7.19
C MET A 136 -0.65 -10.82 6.76
N LYS A 137 -0.26 -11.79 5.93
CA LYS A 137 -1.10 -12.92 5.54
C LYS A 137 -1.58 -13.67 6.78
N GLY A 138 -0.68 -14.00 7.70
CA GLY A 138 -1.01 -14.66 8.95
C GLY A 138 -2.03 -13.87 9.76
N CYS A 139 -1.83 -12.55 9.92
CA CYS A 139 -2.78 -11.68 10.61
C CYS A 139 -4.16 -11.65 9.95
N LEU A 140 -4.24 -11.59 8.62
CA LEU A 140 -5.51 -11.60 7.88
C LEU A 140 -6.22 -12.96 7.98
N GLU A 141 -5.48 -14.06 7.96
CA GLU A 141 -6.03 -15.42 8.07
C GLU A 141 -6.54 -15.73 9.49
N SER A 142 -5.84 -15.23 10.52
CA SER A 142 -6.19 -15.53 11.92
C SER A 142 -7.21 -14.57 12.53
N SER A 143 -7.40 -13.39 11.94
CA SER A 143 -8.26 -12.35 12.54
C SER A 143 -9.70 -12.46 12.06
N THR A 144 -10.62 -12.48 13.02
CA THR A 144 -12.07 -12.45 12.79
C THR A 144 -12.68 -11.09 13.09
N THR A 145 -11.97 -10.22 13.82
CA THR A 145 -12.40 -8.85 14.13
C THR A 145 -11.29 -7.84 13.84
N PRO A 146 -11.63 -6.56 13.61
CA PRO A 146 -10.65 -5.50 13.39
C PRO A 146 -9.66 -5.35 14.55
N GLU A 147 -10.08 -5.55 15.79
CA GLU A 147 -9.21 -5.46 16.97
C GLU A 147 -8.17 -6.59 16.99
N GLN A 148 -8.54 -7.80 16.58
CA GLN A 148 -7.61 -8.92 16.45
C GLN A 148 -6.57 -8.63 15.37
N MET A 149 -7.01 -8.05 14.25
CA MET A 149 -6.14 -7.62 13.16
C MET A 149 -5.15 -6.55 13.62
N ASP A 150 -5.65 -5.46 14.23
CA ASP A 150 -4.84 -4.37 14.76
C ASP A 150 -3.82 -4.87 15.77
N ASN A 151 -4.22 -5.79 16.66
CA ASN A 151 -3.33 -6.37 17.66
C ASN A 151 -2.26 -7.26 17.02
N CYS A 152 -2.62 -8.08 16.04
CA CYS A 152 -1.66 -8.92 15.32
C CYS A 152 -0.60 -8.07 14.61
N VAL A 153 -1.02 -7.03 13.88
CA VAL A 153 -0.11 -6.13 13.15
C VAL A 153 0.80 -5.33 14.10
N LYS A 154 0.29 -4.92 15.28
CA LYS A 154 1.11 -4.24 16.30
C LYS A 154 2.15 -5.18 16.89
N GLN A 155 1.76 -6.40 17.24
CA GLN A 155 2.66 -7.39 17.83
C GLN A 155 3.76 -7.84 16.87
N SER A 156 3.48 -7.82 15.57
CA SER A 156 4.48 -8.18 14.56
C SER A 156 5.46 -7.08 14.20
N GLY A 157 5.32 -5.88 14.79
CA GLY A 157 6.22 -4.75 14.50
C GLY A 157 6.05 -4.14 13.11
N LEU A 158 5.01 -4.54 12.37
CA LEU A 158 4.65 -3.97 11.06
C LEU A 158 3.88 -2.64 11.16
N ALA A 159 3.41 -2.29 12.36
CA ALA A 159 2.72 -1.03 12.58
C ALA A 159 3.62 0.16 12.18
N PRO A 160 3.11 1.12 11.37
CA PRO A 160 3.88 2.31 11.02
C PRO A 160 4.31 3.04 12.30
N ARG A 161 5.61 3.31 12.43
CA ARG A 161 6.09 4.15 13.53
C ARG A 161 5.42 5.52 13.39
N PRO A 162 4.92 6.11 14.48
CA PRO A 162 4.38 7.47 14.41
C PRO A 162 5.48 8.42 13.88
N PRO A 163 5.13 9.42 13.06
CA PRO A 163 6.07 10.45 12.66
C PRO A 163 6.60 11.12 13.94
N GLN A 164 7.94 11.19 14.04
CA GLN A 164 8.61 11.92 15.13
C GLN A 164 8.73 13.40 14.78
#